data_AF-A0A948WGE5-F1
#
_entry.id   AF-A0A948WGE5-F1
#
_cell.length_a   1.000
_cell.length_b   1.000
_cell.length_c   1.000
_cell.angle_alpha   90.00
_cell.angle_beta   90.00
_cell.angle_gamma   90.00
#
_symmetry.space_group_name_H-M   'P 1'
#
loop_
_entity.id
_entity.type
_entity.pdbx_description
1 polymer ?
#
loop_
_entity_poly.entity_id
_entity_poly.type
_entity_poly.pdbx_seq_one_letter_code
_entity_poly.pdbx_strand_id
1 'polypeptide(L)' 'MTIMTMQDENEIICPCSGTTRKKVITLFQQGMDVEAISRYTGAISGCGGCEWDIADSIKQYQDSQNPT' A
#
# COMPACT_ATOMS: atom_id res chain seq x y z
N MET A 1 -1.32 -2.40 -25.91
CA MET A 1 -0.23 -3.15 -25.25
C MET A 1 -0.03 -2.51 -23.90
N THR A 2 -0.58 -3.09 -22.83
CA THR A 2 -0.33 -2.60 -21.47
C THR A 2 0.23 -3.77 -20.69
N ILE A 3 1.55 -3.87 -20.64
CA ILE A 3 2.20 -4.62 -19.58
C ILE A 3 2.08 -3.78 -18.30
N MET A 4 0.87 -3.70 -17.75
CA MET A 4 0.71 -3.35 -16.34
C MET A 4 1.35 -4.51 -15.60
N THR A 5 2.49 -4.27 -14.97
CA THR A 5 3.05 -5.17 -13.96
C THR A 5 1.93 -5.43 -12.95
N MET A 6 1.28 -6.59 -13.05
CA MET A 6 0.26 -7.03 -12.11
C MET A 6 0.99 -7.33 -10.80
N GLN A 7 1.21 -6.30 -9.98
CA GLN A 7 1.50 -6.53 -8.58
C GLN A 7 0.28 -7.23 -7.99
N ASP A 8 0.50 -8.34 -7.30
CA ASP A 8 -0.60 -9.08 -6.68
C ASP A 8 -1.22 -8.20 -5.59
N GLU A 9 -2.45 -7.76 -5.80
CA GLU A 9 -3.14 -6.91 -4.84
C GLU A 9 -3.34 -7.64 -3.50
N ASN A 10 -3.42 -8.98 -3.51
CA ASN A 10 -3.60 -9.77 -2.31
C ASN A 10 -2.28 -10.09 -1.58
N GLU A 11 -1.14 -9.65 -2.12
CA GLU A 11 0.16 -9.81 -1.50
C GLU A 11 0.17 -9.19 -0.11
N ILE A 12 0.63 -9.95 0.89
CA ILE A 12 0.90 -9.46 2.24
C ILE A 12 2.22 -8.68 2.21
N ILE A 13 2.12 -7.35 2.27
CA ILE A 13 3.28 -6.45 2.28
C ILE A 13 3.74 -6.09 3.70
N CYS A 14 2.91 -6.36 4.72
CA CYS A 14 3.33 -6.27 6.12
C CYS A 14 3.07 -7.61 6.83
N PRO A 15 4.06 -8.51 6.91
CA PRO A 15 3.91 -9.81 7.56
C PRO A 15 3.54 -9.72 9.05
N CYS A 16 4.02 -8.67 9.74
CA CYS A 16 3.77 -8.45 11.16
C CYS A 16 2.28 -8.22 11.49
N SER A 17 1.52 -7.61 10.56
CA SER A 17 0.09 -7.30 10.74
C SER A 17 -0.84 -8.06 9.79
N GLY A 18 -0.29 -8.76 8.80
CA GLY A 18 -1.06 -9.36 7.71
C GLY A 18 -1.63 -8.34 6.72
N THR A 19 -1.12 -7.10 6.71
CA THR A 19 -1.64 -6.04 5.81
C THR A 19 -1.27 -6.36 4.36
N THR A 20 -2.29 -6.37 3.49
CA THR A 20 -2.12 -6.56 2.05
C THR A 20 -2.00 -5.26 1.28
N ARG A 21 -1.39 -5.33 0.09
CA ARG A 21 -1.30 -4.19 -0.84
C ARG A 21 -2.67 -3.59 -1.14
N LYS A 22 -3.66 -4.42 -1.46
CA LYS A 22 -5.06 -4.03 -1.69
C LYS A 22 -5.62 -3.21 -0.55
N LYS A 23 -5.36 -3.63 0.70
CA LYS A 23 -5.90 -2.96 1.88
C LYS A 23 -5.34 -1.55 2.01
N VAL A 24 -4.03 -1.37 1.78
CA VAL A 24 -3.39 -0.04 1.80
C VAL A 24 -3.98 0.86 0.72
N ILE A 25 -4.05 0.40 -0.52
CA ILE A 25 -4.60 1.20 -1.63
C ILE A 25 -6.07 1.55 -1.39
N THR A 26 -6.88 0.61 -0.90
CA THR A 26 -8.30 0.86 -0.60
C THR A 26 -8.47 1.97 0.45
N LEU A 27 -7.66 1.97 1.51
CA LEU A 27 -7.72 3.00 2.55
C LEU A 27 -7.20 4.35 2.04
N PHE A 28 -6.14 4.34 1.24
CA PHE A 28 -5.62 5.54 0.59
C PHE A 28 -6.66 6.18 -0.35
N GLN A 29 -7.38 5.37 -1.13
CA GLN A 29 -8.50 5.81 -1.97
C GLN A 29 -9.65 6.44 -1.17
N GLN A 30 -9.80 6.07 0.10
CA GLN A 30 -10.77 6.68 1.02
C GLN A 30 -10.28 8.01 1.62
N GLY A 31 -9.11 8.49 1.20
CA GLY A 31 -8.51 9.75 1.67
C GLY A 31 -7.68 9.60 2.94
N MET A 32 -7.35 8.36 3.35
CA MET A 32 -6.50 8.13 4.51
C MET A 32 -5.02 8.33 4.15
N ASP A 33 -4.30 9.05 5.00
CA ASP A 33 -2.84 9.15 4.92
C ASP A 33 -2.15 7.92 5.55
N VAL A 34 -0.82 7.88 5.46
CA VAL A 34 -0.02 6.76 5.96
C VAL A 34 -0.18 6.57 7.47
N GLU A 35 -0.33 7.64 8.25
CA GLU A 35 -0.51 7.54 9.70
C GLU A 35 -1.88 6.90 10.02
N ALA A 36 -2.94 7.36 9.35
CA ALA A 36 -4.28 6.81 9.50
C ALA A 36 -4.33 5.33 9.05
N ILE A 37 -3.64 4.99 7.96
CA ILE A 37 -3.50 3.61 7.49
C ILE A 37 -2.79 2.76 8.54
N SER A 38 -1.68 3.24 9.10
CA SER A 38 -0.94 2.54 10.17
C SER A 38 -1.84 2.25 11.38
N ARG A 39 -2.62 3.24 11.83
CA ARG A 39 -3.57 3.08 12.94
C ARG A 39 -4.69 2.08 12.63
N TYR A 40 -5.15 2.03 11.38
CA TYR A 40 -6.24 1.15 10.97
C TYR A 40 -5.80 -0.31 10.79
N THR A 41 -4.58 -0.53 10.29
CA THR A 41 -4.11 -1.87 9.90
C THR A 41 -3.08 -2.48 10.84
N GLY A 42 -2.44 -1.66 11.69
CA GLY A 42 -1.27 -2.07 12.48
C GLY A 42 0.01 -2.19 11.66
N ALA A 43 0.02 -1.78 10.39
CA ALA A 43 1.24 -1.68 9.60
C ALA A 43 2.12 -0.55 10.12
N ILE A 44 3.46 -0.68 10.02
CA ILE A 44 4.46 0.31 10.48
C ILE A 44 4.51 0.51 12.01
N SER A 45 3.46 0.19 12.76
CA SER A 45 3.42 0.40 14.21
C SER A 45 4.18 -0.65 15.04
N GLY A 46 4.67 -1.71 14.40
CA GLY A 46 5.40 -2.81 15.05
C GLY A 46 6.87 -2.86 14.61
N CYS A 47 7.18 -3.78 13.69
CA CYS A 47 8.53 -4.06 13.23
C CYS A 47 9.11 -3.01 12.24
N GLY A 48 8.28 -2.11 11.69
CA GLY A 48 8.68 -1.08 10.71
C GLY A 48 9.11 -1.61 9.32
N GLY A 49 9.29 -2.91 9.14
CA GLY A 49 9.88 -3.48 7.92
C GLY A 49 9.11 -3.24 6.62
N CYS A 50 7.82 -2.87 6.68
CA CYS A 50 6.97 -2.64 5.51
C CYS A 50 6.83 -1.17 5.10
N GLU A 51 7.57 -0.24 5.73
CA GLU A 51 7.47 1.20 5.45
C GLU A 51 7.67 1.52 3.97
N TRP A 52 8.69 0.90 3.36
CA TRP A 52 9.01 1.07 1.95
C TRP A 52 7.95 0.48 1.02
N ASP A 53 7.46 -0.73 1.31
CA ASP A 53 6.44 -1.38 0.48
C ASP A 53 5.13 -0.58 0.45
N ILE A 54 4.77 0.06 1.57
CA ILE A 54 3.59 0.92 1.68
C ILE A 54 3.78 2.21 0.88
N ALA A 55 4.93 2.88 1.06
CA ALA A 55 5.22 4.12 0.33
C ALA A 55 5.28 3.88 -1.19
N ASP A 56 5.93 2.79 -1.60
CA ASP A 56 6.02 2.38 -2.99
C ASP A 56 4.64 2.02 -3.58
N SER A 57 3.80 1.28 -2.84
CA SER A 57 2.43 0.97 -3.26
C SER A 57 1.62 2.24 -3.55
N ILE A 58 1.65 3.21 -2.64
CA ILE A 58 0.91 4.47 -2.79
C ILE A 58 1.45 5.27 -3.98
N LYS A 59 2.77 5.35 -4.13
CA LYS A 59 3.40 6.05 -5.24
C LYS A 59 3.02 5.44 -6.59
N GLN A 60 3.14 4.12 -6.74
CA GLN A 60 2.77 3.42 -7.96
C GLN A 60 1.29 3.59 -8.30
N TYR A 61 0.42 3.61 -7.29
CA TYR A 61 -0.98 3.92 -7.48
C TYR A 61 -1.19 5.35 -8.02
N GLN A 62 -0.51 6.36 -7.45
CA GLN A 62 -0.59 7.74 -7.92
C GLN A 62 -0.06 7.91 -9.35
N ASP A 63 1.10 7.32 -9.65
CA ASP A 63 1.71 7.33 -10.97
C ASP A 63 0.80 6.67 -12.03
N SER A 64 0.09 5.60 -11.65
CA SER A 64 -0.87 4.91 -12.53
C SER A 64 -2.13 5.73 -12.81
N GLN A 65 -2.50 6.66 -11.93
CA GLN A 65 -3.68 7.54 -12.12
C GLN A 65 -3.33 8.86 -12.81
N ASN A 66 -2.05 9.20 -12.93
CA ASN A 66 -1.60 10.42 -13.62
C ASN A 66 -0.40 10.11 -14.53
N PRO A 67 -0.63 9.41 -15.66
CA PRO A 67 0.44 9.16 -16.62
C PRO A 67 0.88 10.50 -17.19
N THR A 68 2.11 10.90 -16.87
CA THR A 68 2.74 12.10 -17.46
C THR A 68 3.03 11.86 -18.94
#